data_AF-A0A3N5YHQ3-F1
#
_entry.id   AF-A0A3N5YHQ3-F1
#
_cell.length_a   1.000
_cell.length_b   1.000
_cell.length_c   1.000
_cell.angle_alpha   90.00
_cell.angle_beta   90.00
_cell.angle_gamma   90.00
#
_symmetry.space_group_name_H-M   'P 1'
#
loop_
_entity.id
_entity.type
_entity.pdbx_description
1 polymer ?
#
loop_
_entity_poly.entity_id
_entity_poly.type
_entity_poly.pdbx_seq_one_letter_code
_entity_poly.pdbx_strand_id
1 'polypeptide(L)'
;MKTQPKPLPTIKSILDEHITLTVECLDRLHLNGYVPGLQTEAGLIGFLTRHLQFPVASPALLGQLTRGYVRRVEDFIQQHQIPVVHFKKGERKDKIAGRMRRQHPVRDGVVFVGVAQEKAQAFKATKGPLSDRGFVQFQYSRQPVFVKHYYFYLDDAQFGEAFIKICTYAPYPIKVCLNGHEWAKRQLQHQGIGFEALDNGFWKCAAPQRLQQTCDELGPPQIQDFLQRWLQRLPFPLELKDQQAGYAPRLSIWQLEFSLTQVFDRPVHGREFFEEVIRENLDLGRPDRVQLIFERPITRRTPGKFATRILTHGVAPSLHISYKSFDLKQYFKEGRAARTEGTINNPLDFGVGKALKNLPHLKQISRNINHRWLEVERASQDCRFSQQSLQRLLEPTVTPDGQKAPGLKFGQPRVMALLAALCLFLTLPAGFRNAQLRQHVAALLGRDPAD
;
A
#
# COMPACT_ATOMS: atom_id res chain seq x y z
N MET A 1 36.86 -35.23 -12.81
CA MET A 1 35.88 -34.97 -11.73
C MET A 1 34.80 -34.04 -12.28
N LYS A 2 33.58 -34.53 -12.53
CA LYS A 2 32.45 -33.64 -12.81
C LYS A 2 32.18 -32.87 -11.53
N THR A 3 32.41 -31.56 -11.54
CA THR A 3 32.01 -30.67 -10.45
C THR A 3 30.55 -30.94 -10.14
N GLN A 4 30.26 -31.38 -8.92
CA GLN A 4 28.88 -31.47 -8.44
C GLN A 4 28.22 -30.12 -8.70
N PRO A 5 27.01 -30.07 -9.29
CA PRO A 5 26.32 -28.81 -9.48
C PRO A 5 26.21 -28.16 -8.10
N LYS A 6 26.73 -26.94 -7.98
CA LYS A 6 26.59 -26.14 -6.78
C LYS A 6 25.08 -26.10 -6.46
N PRO A 7 24.64 -26.46 -5.24
CA PRO A 7 23.22 -26.41 -4.92
C PRO A 7 22.72 -24.99 -5.23
N LEU A 8 21.56 -24.90 -5.89
CA LEU A 8 20.92 -23.61 -6.16
C LEU A 8 20.82 -22.83 -4.83
N PRO A 9 21.23 -21.56 -4.80
CA PRO A 9 21.20 -20.78 -3.57
C PRO A 9 19.75 -20.70 -3.07
N THR A 10 19.54 -20.91 -1.78
CA THR A 10 18.20 -20.80 -1.18
C THR A 10 17.78 -19.34 -1.13
N ILE A 11 16.46 -19.07 -1.15
CA ILE A 11 15.88 -17.73 -0.97
C ILE A 11 16.51 -17.01 0.22
N LYS A 12 16.72 -17.73 1.33
CA LYS A 12 17.37 -17.20 2.54
C LYS A 12 18.80 -16.76 2.25
N SER A 13 19.65 -17.62 1.68
CA SER A 13 21.03 -17.26 1.34
C SER A 13 21.10 -16.06 0.38
N ILE A 14 20.19 -16.00 -0.60
CA ILE A 14 20.14 -14.88 -1.54
C ILE A 14 19.81 -13.57 -0.82
N LEU A 15 18.78 -13.58 0.04
CA LEU A 15 18.37 -12.37 0.75
C LEU A 15 19.38 -11.92 1.82
N ASP A 16 20.13 -12.84 2.41
CA ASP A 16 21.08 -12.53 3.49
C ASP A 16 22.45 -12.08 2.93
N GLU A 17 22.92 -12.65 1.81
CA GLU A 17 24.27 -12.42 1.28
C GLU A 17 24.31 -11.41 0.12
N HIS A 18 23.23 -11.29 -0.65
CA HIS A 18 23.23 -10.55 -1.92
C HIS A 18 22.42 -9.24 -1.90
N ILE A 19 21.92 -8.80 -0.75
CA ILE A 19 21.20 -7.52 -0.61
C ILE A 19 22.15 -6.40 -0.19
N THR A 20 22.22 -5.34 -1.00
CA THR A 20 23.06 -4.15 -0.76
C THR A 20 22.31 -3.00 -0.11
N LEU A 21 20.98 -2.96 -0.27
CA LEU A 21 20.13 -1.93 0.29
C LEU A 21 18.71 -2.47 0.50
N THR A 22 18.16 -2.26 1.69
CA THR A 22 16.75 -2.50 1.99
C THR A 22 16.11 -1.17 2.40
N VAL A 23 15.00 -0.80 1.76
CA VAL A 23 14.24 0.42 2.08
C VAL A 23 12.77 0.11 2.14
N GLU A 24 12.14 0.50 3.25
CA GLU A 24 10.70 0.50 3.44
C GLU A 24 10.16 1.92 3.43
N CYS A 25 9.21 2.19 2.55
CA CYS A 25 8.69 3.54 2.35
C CYS A 25 7.22 3.53 1.95
N LEU A 26 6.52 4.60 2.32
CA LEU A 26 5.29 4.99 1.66
C LEU A 26 5.55 5.22 0.18
N ASP A 27 4.77 4.58 -0.68
CA ASP A 27 4.89 4.77 -2.12
C ASP A 27 3.88 5.82 -2.59
N ARG A 28 2.75 5.41 -3.18
CA ARG A 28 1.67 6.32 -3.56
C ARG A 28 0.67 6.47 -2.44
N LEU A 29 0.33 7.72 -2.13
CA LEU A 29 -0.69 8.05 -1.17
C LEU A 29 -1.78 8.88 -1.85
N HIS A 30 -2.96 8.28 -2.03
CA HIS A 30 -4.15 8.96 -2.49
C HIS A 30 -5.05 9.28 -1.30
N LEU A 31 -5.35 10.56 -1.12
CA LEU A 31 -6.20 11.07 -0.05
C LEU A 31 -7.44 11.74 -0.63
N ASN A 32 -8.58 11.57 0.04
CA ASN A 32 -9.74 12.42 -0.15
C ASN A 32 -9.70 13.55 0.86
N GLY A 33 -9.95 14.78 0.41
CA GLY A 33 -10.27 15.91 1.27
C GLY A 33 -11.76 16.21 1.23
N TYR A 34 -12.35 16.48 2.40
CA TYR A 34 -13.76 16.80 2.55
C TYR A 34 -13.96 17.86 3.63
N VAL A 35 -14.98 18.70 3.49
CA VAL A 35 -15.33 19.71 4.48
C VAL A 35 -16.44 19.14 5.37
N PRO A 36 -16.19 18.81 6.66
CA PRO A 36 -17.16 18.10 7.50
C PRO A 36 -18.53 18.78 7.57
N GLY A 37 -18.53 20.11 7.75
CA GLY A 37 -19.75 20.93 7.83
C GLY A 37 -20.54 21.01 6.52
N LEU A 38 -20.02 20.50 5.41
CA LEU A 38 -20.72 20.49 4.10
C LEU A 38 -21.10 19.09 3.64
N GLN A 39 -21.03 18.07 4.51
CA GLN A 39 -21.38 16.69 4.12
C GLN A 39 -22.88 16.39 4.26
N THR A 40 -23.64 17.25 4.95
CA THR A 40 -25.08 17.08 5.20
C THR A 40 -25.87 18.28 4.70
N GLU A 41 -27.17 18.09 4.48
CA GLU A 41 -28.10 19.16 4.13
C GLU A 41 -28.11 20.28 5.17
N ALA A 42 -28.29 19.93 6.45
CA ALA A 42 -28.31 20.91 7.54
C ALA A 42 -27.00 21.71 7.61
N GLY A 43 -25.87 21.05 7.35
CA GLY A 43 -24.55 21.69 7.30
C GLY A 43 -24.44 22.68 6.13
N LEU A 44 -24.93 22.31 4.94
CA LEU A 44 -24.99 23.21 3.79
C LEU A 44 -25.89 24.43 4.06
N ILE A 45 -27.09 24.21 4.59
CA ILE A 45 -28.02 25.28 4.94
C ILE A 45 -27.36 26.22 5.95
N GLY A 46 -26.75 25.68 7.01
CA GLY A 46 -26.03 26.46 8.00
C GLY A 46 -24.87 27.26 7.41
N PHE A 47 -24.12 26.68 6.45
CA PHE A 47 -23.07 27.40 5.74
C PHE A 47 -23.61 28.60 4.95
N LEU A 48 -24.71 28.41 4.20
CA LEU A 48 -25.28 29.49 3.38
C LEU A 48 -25.94 30.58 4.24
N THR A 49 -26.69 30.21 5.28
CA THR A 49 -27.51 31.18 6.02
C THR A 49 -26.86 31.73 7.27
N ARG A 50 -26.10 30.92 8.02
CA ARG A 50 -25.48 31.37 9.28
C ARG A 50 -24.08 31.92 9.05
N HIS A 51 -23.28 31.24 8.23
CA HIS A 51 -21.90 31.64 7.98
C HIS A 51 -21.80 32.69 6.86
N LEU A 52 -22.36 32.42 5.68
CA LEU A 52 -22.38 33.39 4.57
C LEU A 52 -23.52 34.43 4.68
N GLN A 53 -24.35 34.34 5.72
CA GLN A 53 -25.40 35.33 6.05
C GLN A 53 -26.45 35.56 4.95
N PHE A 54 -26.66 34.60 4.05
CA PHE A 54 -27.73 34.73 3.06
C PHE A 54 -29.10 34.51 3.70
N PRO A 55 -30.14 35.31 3.36
CA PRO A 55 -31.47 35.16 3.94
C PRO A 55 -32.12 33.80 3.67
N VAL A 56 -31.81 33.20 2.51
CA VAL A 56 -32.36 31.92 2.06
C VAL A 56 -31.23 31.08 1.49
N ALA A 57 -31.19 29.79 1.84
CA ALA A 57 -30.28 28.80 1.26
C ALA A 57 -30.70 28.42 -0.18
N SER A 58 -30.70 29.39 -1.09
CA SER A 58 -31.10 29.19 -2.49
C SER A 58 -30.06 28.42 -3.30
N PRO A 59 -30.46 27.46 -4.16
CA PRO A 59 -29.52 26.75 -5.03
C PRO A 59 -28.78 27.67 -6.01
N ALA A 60 -29.34 28.84 -6.31
CA ALA A 60 -28.66 29.85 -7.14
C ALA A 60 -27.33 30.31 -6.52
N LEU A 61 -27.22 30.32 -5.19
CA LEU A 61 -26.00 30.67 -4.46
C LEU A 61 -24.87 29.67 -4.76
N LEU A 62 -25.17 28.37 -4.85
CA LEU A 62 -24.18 27.36 -5.21
C LEU A 62 -23.62 27.61 -6.63
N GLY A 63 -24.50 27.96 -7.57
CA GLY A 63 -24.08 28.36 -8.91
C GLY A 63 -23.22 29.63 -8.92
N GLN A 64 -23.54 30.62 -8.09
CA GLN A 64 -22.72 31.84 -7.94
C GLN A 64 -21.35 31.53 -7.35
N LEU A 65 -21.28 30.76 -6.26
CA LEU A 65 -20.03 30.35 -5.63
C LEU A 65 -19.14 29.55 -6.60
N THR A 66 -19.73 28.63 -7.36
CA THR A 66 -19.01 27.88 -8.39
C THR A 66 -18.45 28.77 -9.49
N ARG A 67 -19.24 29.72 -10.01
CA ARG A 67 -18.76 30.68 -11.02
C ARG A 67 -17.64 31.56 -10.48
N GLY A 68 -17.78 32.06 -9.24
CA GLY A 68 -16.74 32.84 -8.57
C GLY A 68 -15.44 32.05 -8.42
N TYR A 69 -15.53 30.79 -8.00
CA TYR A 69 -14.36 29.91 -7.91
C TYR A 69 -13.71 29.67 -9.28
N VAL A 70 -14.50 29.33 -10.31
CA VAL A 70 -14.00 29.11 -11.68
C VAL A 70 -13.26 30.34 -12.18
N ARG A 71 -13.82 31.54 -11.99
CA ARG A 71 -13.18 32.80 -12.37
C ARG A 71 -11.84 33.00 -11.65
N ARG A 72 -11.79 32.80 -10.33
CA ARG A 72 -10.52 32.88 -9.58
C ARG A 72 -9.45 31.90 -10.07
N VAL A 73 -9.86 30.70 -10.51
CA VAL A 73 -8.93 29.74 -11.12
C VAL A 73 -8.42 30.22 -12.48
N GLU A 74 -9.31 30.76 -13.31
CA GLU A 74 -8.94 31.32 -14.63
C GLU A 74 -8.01 32.53 -14.48
N ASP A 75 -8.32 33.45 -13.56
CA ASP A 75 -7.48 34.60 -13.22
C ASP A 75 -6.10 34.16 -12.72
N PHE A 76 -6.05 33.16 -11.81
CA PHE A 76 -4.79 32.58 -11.32
C PHE A 76 -3.94 31.96 -12.44
N ILE A 77 -4.57 31.20 -13.35
CA ILE A 77 -3.89 30.61 -14.51
C ILE A 77 -3.30 31.70 -15.40
N GLN A 78 -4.06 32.76 -15.68
CA GLN A 78 -3.59 33.87 -16.53
C GLN A 78 -2.46 34.65 -15.85
N GLN A 79 -2.63 35.01 -14.58
CA GLN A 79 -1.64 35.77 -13.82
C GLN A 79 -0.29 35.05 -13.72
N HIS A 80 -0.31 33.73 -13.52
CA HIS A 80 0.89 32.91 -13.39
C HIS A 80 1.32 32.23 -14.71
N GLN A 81 0.63 32.52 -15.82
CA GLN A 81 0.91 31.95 -17.15
C GLN A 81 1.02 30.42 -17.16
N ILE A 82 0.15 29.74 -16.41
CA ILE A 82 0.22 28.29 -16.20
C ILE A 82 -0.36 27.55 -17.41
N PRO A 83 0.34 26.54 -17.97
CA PRO A 83 -0.21 25.72 -19.05
C PRO A 83 -1.50 25.00 -18.62
N VAL A 84 -2.50 24.97 -19.51
CA VAL A 84 -3.78 24.29 -19.27
C VAL A 84 -3.95 23.10 -20.19
N VAL A 85 -4.35 21.96 -19.63
CA VAL A 85 -4.65 20.74 -20.39
C VAL A 85 -6.08 20.29 -20.14
N HIS A 86 -6.89 20.24 -21.20
CA HIS A 86 -8.22 19.65 -21.13
C HIS A 86 -8.14 18.14 -21.37
N PHE A 87 -8.41 17.35 -20.34
CA PHE A 87 -8.32 15.89 -20.42
C PHE A 87 -9.46 15.31 -21.25
N LYS A 88 -9.12 14.43 -22.18
CA LYS A 88 -10.06 13.65 -22.98
C LYS A 88 -10.29 12.27 -22.34
N LYS A 89 -11.44 11.67 -22.65
CA LYS A 89 -11.77 10.31 -22.21
C LYS A 89 -10.73 9.32 -22.76
N GLY A 90 -10.22 8.44 -21.89
CA GLY A 90 -9.23 7.42 -22.25
C GLY A 90 -7.77 7.87 -22.16
N GLU A 91 -7.50 9.16 -21.92
CA GLU A 91 -6.13 9.63 -21.74
C GLU A 91 -5.53 9.19 -20.41
N ARG A 92 -4.29 8.70 -20.46
CA ARG A 92 -3.50 8.41 -19.26
C ARG A 92 -2.89 9.70 -18.71
N LYS A 93 -3.55 10.25 -17.70
CA LYS A 93 -3.14 11.50 -17.03
C LYS A 93 -1.68 11.47 -16.55
N ASP A 94 -1.18 10.34 -16.05
CA ASP A 94 0.22 10.23 -15.60
C ASP A 94 1.23 10.42 -16.75
N LYS A 95 0.93 9.92 -17.95
CA LYS A 95 1.80 10.12 -19.12
C LYS A 95 1.83 11.59 -19.55
N ILE A 96 0.67 12.25 -19.49
CA ILE A 96 0.56 13.69 -19.76
C ILE A 96 1.35 14.47 -18.72
N ALA A 97 1.18 14.16 -17.43
CA ALA A 97 1.87 14.84 -16.35
C ALA A 97 3.40 14.71 -16.49
N GLY A 98 3.92 13.51 -16.79
CA GLY A 98 5.34 13.31 -17.04
C GLY A 98 5.87 14.11 -18.24
N ARG A 99 5.08 14.25 -19.32
CA ARG A 99 5.45 15.10 -20.45
C ARG A 99 5.46 16.59 -20.07
N MET A 100 4.42 17.06 -19.39
CA MET A 100 4.29 18.46 -18.97
C MET A 100 5.42 18.87 -18.02
N ARG A 101 5.82 18.02 -17.08
CA ARG A 101 6.96 18.28 -16.18
C ARG A 101 8.28 18.46 -16.90
N ARG A 102 8.51 17.70 -17.98
CA ARG A 102 9.71 17.85 -18.83
C ARG A 102 9.68 19.14 -19.66
N GLN A 103 8.50 19.54 -20.14
CA GLN A 103 8.33 20.74 -20.98
C GLN A 103 8.30 22.04 -20.18
N HIS A 104 7.82 21.98 -18.95
CA HIS A 104 7.62 23.13 -18.06
C HIS A 104 8.22 22.85 -16.68
N PRO A 105 9.56 22.75 -16.58
CA PRO A 105 10.21 22.55 -15.30
C PRO A 105 9.97 23.79 -14.42
N VAL A 106 9.40 23.54 -13.25
CA VAL A 106 9.15 24.54 -12.20
C VAL A 106 9.54 23.92 -10.88
N ARG A 107 9.96 24.74 -9.91
CA ARG A 107 10.23 24.31 -8.55
C ARG A 107 9.35 25.07 -7.57
N ASP A 108 8.80 24.34 -6.60
CA ASP A 108 7.85 24.85 -5.60
C ASP A 108 6.63 25.56 -6.23
N GLY A 109 6.12 25.01 -7.33
CA GLY A 109 5.11 25.67 -8.16
C GLY A 109 4.16 24.71 -8.88
N VAL A 110 3.19 25.30 -9.58
CA VAL A 110 2.22 24.56 -10.42
C VAL A 110 2.84 24.33 -11.80
N VAL A 111 2.99 23.07 -12.19
CA VAL A 111 3.52 22.66 -13.49
C VAL A 111 2.50 22.94 -14.60
N PHE A 112 1.27 22.51 -14.38
CA PHE A 112 0.13 22.75 -15.28
C PHE A 112 -1.19 22.51 -14.55
N VAL A 113 -2.28 23.06 -15.12
CA VAL A 113 -3.64 22.79 -14.65
C VAL A 113 -4.36 21.88 -15.63
N GLY A 114 -4.76 20.70 -15.15
CA GLY A 114 -5.64 19.79 -15.87
C GLY A 114 -7.11 20.12 -15.63
N VAL A 115 -7.94 20.10 -16.68
CA VAL A 115 -9.38 20.34 -16.60
C VAL A 115 -10.13 19.09 -17.09
N ALA A 116 -11.07 18.60 -16.30
CA ALA A 116 -11.95 17.51 -16.69
C ALA A 116 -13.37 17.70 -16.17
N GLN A 117 -14.36 17.25 -16.93
CA GLN A 117 -15.73 17.11 -16.44
C GLN A 117 -15.92 15.68 -15.94
N GLU A 118 -16.24 15.53 -14.66
CA GLU A 118 -16.35 14.22 -14.02
C GLU A 118 -17.60 14.14 -13.15
N LYS A 119 -18.03 12.91 -12.89
CA LYS A 119 -19.17 12.63 -12.02
C LYS A 119 -18.73 12.82 -10.56
N ALA A 120 -19.45 13.66 -9.82
CA ALA A 120 -19.27 13.87 -8.39
C ALA A 120 -20.61 13.75 -7.66
N GLN A 121 -20.59 13.31 -6.40
CA GLN A 121 -21.77 13.45 -5.54
C GLN A 121 -21.84 14.91 -5.08
N ALA A 122 -22.96 15.57 -5.31
CA ALA A 122 -23.18 16.98 -5.00
C ALA A 122 -24.60 17.23 -4.47
N PHE A 123 -24.89 18.48 -4.13
CA PHE A 123 -26.21 18.89 -3.66
C PHE A 123 -27.13 19.30 -4.80
N LYS A 124 -28.34 18.74 -4.80
CA LYS A 124 -29.46 19.17 -5.65
C LYS A 124 -30.60 19.64 -4.76
N ALA A 125 -31.14 20.82 -5.06
CA ALA A 125 -32.25 21.39 -4.33
C ALA A 125 -33.60 21.00 -4.94
N THR A 126 -34.59 20.85 -4.08
CA THR A 126 -36.02 20.85 -4.41
C THR A 126 -36.71 21.95 -3.61
N LYS A 127 -37.68 22.64 -4.21
CA LYS A 127 -38.45 23.66 -3.50
C LYS A 127 -39.34 22.96 -2.47
N GLY A 128 -39.20 23.36 -1.21
CA GLY A 128 -40.04 22.88 -0.11
C GLY A 128 -41.31 23.72 0.04
N PRO A 129 -42.19 23.36 0.99
CA PRO A 129 -43.29 24.23 1.42
C PRO A 129 -42.74 25.58 1.93
N LEU A 130 -43.58 26.62 1.90
CA LEU A 130 -43.23 27.90 2.50
C LEU A 130 -43.04 27.71 4.01
N SER A 131 -42.09 28.45 4.60
CA SER A 131 -41.98 28.52 6.05
C SER A 131 -43.25 29.13 6.66
N ASP A 132 -43.47 28.93 7.96
CA ASP A 132 -44.56 29.59 8.71
C ASP A 132 -44.57 31.13 8.58
N ARG A 133 -43.43 31.74 8.23
CA ARG A 133 -43.27 33.18 7.98
C ARG A 133 -43.37 33.57 6.50
N GLY A 134 -43.81 32.68 5.62
CA GLY A 134 -43.99 32.94 4.19
C GLY A 134 -42.73 32.93 3.32
N PHE A 135 -41.57 32.54 3.84
CA PHE A 135 -40.32 32.45 3.07
C PHE A 135 -40.21 31.14 2.27
N VAL A 136 -39.63 31.24 1.08
CA VAL A 136 -39.29 30.07 0.25
C VAL A 136 -38.20 29.26 0.93
N GLN A 137 -38.44 27.95 1.06
CA GLN A 137 -37.47 26.98 1.59
C GLN A 137 -37.01 26.00 0.50
N PHE A 138 -35.79 25.51 0.65
CA PHE A 138 -35.22 24.49 -0.21
C PHE A 138 -34.76 23.31 0.63
N GLN A 139 -35.05 22.12 0.13
CA GLN A 139 -34.51 20.87 0.66
C GLN A 139 -33.39 20.38 -0.26
N TYR A 140 -32.36 19.79 0.30
CA TYR A 140 -31.18 19.33 -0.44
C TYR A 140 -30.94 17.83 -0.28
N SER A 141 -30.70 17.17 -1.42
CA SER A 141 -30.28 15.77 -1.44
C SER A 141 -28.92 15.60 -2.12
N ARG A 142 -28.22 14.50 -1.81
CA ARG A 142 -26.97 14.10 -2.45
C ARG A 142 -27.27 13.34 -3.73
N GLN A 143 -26.86 13.91 -4.87
CA GLN A 143 -27.07 13.29 -6.17
C GLN A 143 -25.80 13.34 -7.02
N PRO A 144 -25.62 12.36 -7.92
CA PRO A 144 -24.56 12.42 -8.90
C PRO A 144 -24.78 13.54 -9.91
N VAL A 145 -23.79 14.41 -10.09
CA VAL A 145 -23.78 15.48 -11.08
C VAL A 145 -22.48 15.45 -11.88
N PHE A 146 -22.49 15.97 -13.11
CA PHE A 146 -21.29 16.17 -13.90
C PHE A 146 -20.78 17.59 -13.72
N VAL A 147 -19.63 17.73 -13.08
CA VAL A 147 -19.04 19.03 -12.72
C VAL A 147 -17.61 19.12 -13.18
N LYS A 148 -17.15 20.34 -13.40
CA LYS A 148 -15.75 20.61 -13.75
C LYS A 148 -14.88 20.34 -12.52
N HIS A 149 -13.74 19.71 -12.73
CA HIS A 149 -12.66 19.56 -11.76
C HIS A 149 -11.39 20.19 -12.31
N TYR A 150 -10.67 20.87 -11.43
CA TYR A 150 -9.33 21.37 -11.70
C TYR A 150 -8.32 20.45 -11.01
N TYR A 151 -7.30 20.04 -11.76
CA TYR A 151 -6.17 19.25 -11.29
C TYR A 151 -4.93 20.15 -11.32
N PHE A 152 -4.48 20.59 -10.16
CA PHE A 152 -3.21 21.32 -10.03
C PHE A 152 -2.10 20.29 -9.90
N TYR A 153 -1.32 20.10 -10.96
CA TYR A 153 -0.11 19.27 -10.91
C TYR A 153 1.06 20.11 -10.44
N LEU A 154 1.77 19.62 -9.44
CA LEU A 154 2.72 20.38 -8.64
C LEU A 154 4.12 19.76 -8.75
N ASP A 155 5.14 20.60 -8.62
CA ASP A 155 6.46 20.18 -8.16
C ASP A 155 6.78 20.93 -6.86
N ASP A 156 6.52 20.29 -5.73
CA ASP A 156 6.66 20.85 -4.39
C ASP A 156 8.10 20.78 -3.88
N ALA A 157 8.54 21.80 -3.13
CA ALA A 157 9.89 21.84 -2.58
C ALA A 157 10.23 20.67 -1.64
N GLN A 158 9.25 20.11 -0.94
CA GLN A 158 9.40 19.06 0.07
C GLN A 158 8.92 17.69 -0.41
N PHE A 159 7.81 17.63 -1.16
CA PHE A 159 7.20 16.40 -1.66
C PHE A 159 7.60 16.03 -3.09
N GLY A 160 8.14 16.99 -3.85
CA GLY A 160 8.37 16.82 -5.28
C GLY A 160 7.04 16.69 -6.04
N GLU A 161 6.95 15.69 -6.90
CA GLU A 161 5.79 15.50 -7.75
C GLU A 161 4.51 15.18 -6.96
N ALA A 162 3.48 16.03 -7.11
CA ALA A 162 2.17 15.83 -6.48
C ALA A 162 1.03 16.34 -7.37
N PHE A 163 -0.21 16.05 -6.99
CA PHE A 163 -1.35 16.80 -7.51
C PHE A 163 -2.44 17.03 -6.47
N ILE A 164 -3.14 18.15 -6.61
CA ILE A 164 -4.38 18.48 -5.89
C ILE A 164 -5.50 18.64 -6.90
N LYS A 165 -6.53 17.81 -6.79
CA LYS A 165 -7.75 17.89 -7.58
C LYS A 165 -8.85 18.52 -6.75
N ILE A 166 -9.53 19.54 -7.28
CA ILE A 166 -10.60 20.25 -6.58
C ILE A 166 -11.86 20.27 -7.45
N CYS A 167 -12.99 19.86 -6.87
CA CYS A 167 -14.31 19.98 -7.47
C CYS A 167 -14.79 21.43 -7.46
N THR A 168 -15.36 21.89 -8.57
CA THR A 168 -15.88 23.27 -8.69
C THR A 168 -17.20 23.51 -7.96
N TYR A 169 -17.90 22.45 -7.57
CA TYR A 169 -19.24 22.52 -6.97
C TYR A 169 -19.27 21.93 -5.56
N ALA A 170 -20.12 22.49 -4.70
CA ALA A 170 -20.29 22.06 -3.31
C ALA A 170 -20.65 20.56 -3.23
N PRO A 171 -19.94 19.77 -2.41
CA PRO A 171 -19.21 20.16 -1.20
C PRO A 171 -17.70 20.26 -1.41
N TYR A 172 -17.27 20.56 -2.64
CA TYR A 172 -15.88 20.77 -3.02
C TYR A 172 -14.94 19.59 -2.68
N PRO A 173 -15.29 18.32 -3.01
CA PRO A 173 -14.41 17.20 -2.73
C PRO A 173 -13.03 17.41 -3.36
N ILE A 174 -12.01 17.17 -2.55
CA ILE A 174 -10.60 17.30 -2.91
C ILE A 174 -10.03 15.90 -3.09
N LYS A 175 -9.11 15.71 -4.03
CA LYS A 175 -8.19 14.57 -4.01
C LYS A 175 -6.76 15.05 -3.99
N VAL A 176 -5.94 14.47 -3.13
CA VAL A 176 -4.51 14.74 -3.04
C VAL A 176 -3.77 13.45 -3.39
N CYS A 177 -2.75 13.54 -4.22
CA CYS A 177 -1.85 12.44 -4.51
C CYS A 177 -0.42 12.87 -4.19
N LEU A 178 0.24 12.08 -3.34
CA LEU A 178 1.60 12.27 -2.89
C LEU A 178 2.42 11.01 -3.17
N ASN A 179 3.73 11.17 -3.30
CA ASN A 179 4.68 10.05 -3.41
C ASN A 179 5.72 10.15 -2.28
N GLY A 180 5.82 9.11 -1.45
CA GLY A 180 6.75 9.09 -0.32
C GLY A 180 8.21 8.93 -0.73
N HIS A 181 8.51 8.25 -1.85
CA HIS A 181 9.87 8.18 -2.39
C HIS A 181 10.34 9.54 -2.88
N GLU A 182 9.49 10.28 -3.59
CA GLU A 182 9.83 11.65 -4.03
C GLU A 182 10.05 12.57 -2.83
N TRP A 183 9.21 12.48 -1.80
CA TRP A 183 9.43 13.20 -0.55
C TRP A 183 10.77 12.84 0.09
N ALA A 184 11.11 11.55 0.20
CA ALA A 184 12.39 11.11 0.78
C ALA A 184 13.59 11.59 -0.05
N LYS A 185 13.50 11.53 -1.39
CA LYS A 185 14.52 12.09 -2.30
C LYS A 185 14.72 13.58 -2.06
N ARG A 186 13.65 14.36 -1.90
CA ARG A 186 13.73 15.80 -1.56
C ARG A 186 14.43 16.02 -0.22
N GLN A 187 14.08 15.26 0.82
CA GLN A 187 14.70 15.41 2.13
C GLN A 187 16.20 15.07 2.11
N LEU A 188 16.60 14.01 1.40
CA LEU A 188 18.02 13.66 1.24
C LEU A 188 18.79 14.74 0.45
N GLN A 189 18.18 15.32 -0.58
CA GLN A 189 18.76 16.45 -1.33
C GLN A 189 19.00 17.66 -0.41
N HIS A 190 18.03 18.02 0.43
CA HIS A 190 18.18 19.12 1.40
C HIS A 190 19.25 18.84 2.46
N GLN A 191 19.45 17.57 2.83
CA GLN A 191 20.48 17.14 3.77
C GLN A 191 21.86 16.95 3.11
N GLY A 192 21.98 17.11 1.79
CA GLY A 192 23.23 16.88 1.06
C GLY A 192 23.66 15.41 1.00
N ILE A 193 22.74 14.46 1.18
CA ILE A 193 23.05 13.03 1.16
C ILE A 193 22.97 12.50 -0.27
N GLY A 194 24.08 11.97 -0.78
CA GLY A 194 24.16 11.38 -2.12
C GLY A 194 23.36 10.07 -2.23
N PHE A 195 22.57 9.94 -3.30
CA PHE A 195 21.86 8.72 -3.64
C PHE A 195 21.74 8.55 -5.16
N GLU A 196 21.57 7.32 -5.60
CA GLU A 196 21.22 6.98 -6.98
C GLU A 196 19.77 6.50 -7.03
N ALA A 197 18.95 7.14 -7.85
CA ALA A 197 17.52 6.83 -7.93
C ALA A 197 17.25 5.55 -8.74
N LEU A 198 16.22 4.84 -8.34
CA LEU A 198 15.47 3.88 -9.15
C LEU A 198 14.17 4.59 -9.61
N ASP A 199 13.54 4.23 -10.73
CA ASP A 199 12.39 4.95 -11.33
C ASP A 199 11.29 5.30 -10.30
N ASN A 200 11.08 4.41 -9.31
CA ASN A 200 10.29 4.70 -8.12
C ASN A 200 10.94 4.10 -6.86
N GLY A 201 12.15 4.54 -6.52
CA GLY A 201 12.89 4.04 -5.36
C GLY A 201 14.34 4.52 -5.29
N PHE A 202 15.16 3.75 -4.57
CA PHE A 202 16.58 4.01 -4.37
C PHE A 202 17.38 2.81 -4.84
N TRP A 203 18.39 3.04 -5.68
CA TRP A 203 19.36 2.04 -6.07
C TRP A 203 20.52 1.99 -5.07
N LYS A 204 21.10 3.14 -4.75
CA LYS A 204 22.17 3.30 -3.75
C LYS A 204 21.91 4.54 -2.91
N CYS A 205 22.43 4.54 -1.69
CA CYS A 205 22.42 5.70 -0.81
C CYS A 205 23.71 5.70 0.01
N ALA A 206 24.35 6.86 0.16
CA ALA A 206 25.54 7.02 0.99
C ALA A 206 25.25 6.79 2.48
N ALA A 207 24.01 7.04 2.93
CA ALA A 207 23.57 6.84 4.31
C ALA A 207 22.24 6.05 4.38
N PRO A 208 22.27 4.70 4.20
CA PRO A 208 21.06 3.87 4.17
C PRO A 208 20.18 3.98 5.42
N GLN A 209 20.79 4.06 6.61
CA GLN A 209 20.06 4.19 7.87
C GLN A 209 19.31 5.53 7.94
N ARG A 210 19.94 6.61 7.49
CA ARG A 210 19.30 7.94 7.45
C ARG A 210 18.19 8.01 6.41
N LEU A 211 18.35 7.34 5.28
CA LEU A 211 17.28 7.16 4.29
C LEU A 211 16.07 6.45 4.91
N GLN A 212 16.27 5.34 5.61
CA GLN A 212 15.16 4.64 6.27
C GLN A 212 14.46 5.51 7.31
N GLN A 213 15.22 6.19 8.18
CA GLN A 213 14.67 7.15 9.16
C GLN A 213 13.83 8.23 8.48
N THR A 214 14.33 8.79 7.38
CA THR A 214 13.60 9.79 6.58
C THR A 214 12.26 9.19 6.12
N CYS A 215 12.26 8.03 5.45
CA CYS A 215 11.02 7.35 5.04
C CYS A 215 10.03 7.10 6.21
N ASP A 216 10.55 6.85 7.41
CA ASP A 216 9.75 6.66 8.61
C ASP A 216 9.11 7.95 9.14
N GLU A 217 9.80 9.08 9.02
CA GLU A 217 9.34 10.43 9.44
C GLU A 217 8.09 10.90 8.68
N LEU A 218 7.85 10.44 7.45
CA LEU A 218 6.68 10.84 6.68
C LEU A 218 5.37 10.37 7.34
N GLY A 219 4.60 11.32 7.86
CA GLY A 219 3.35 11.07 8.57
C GLY A 219 2.29 12.17 8.40
N PRO A 220 1.22 12.14 9.23
CA PRO A 220 0.13 13.10 9.17
C PRO A 220 0.54 14.58 9.22
N PRO A 221 1.51 15.02 10.05
CA PRO A 221 1.91 16.43 10.11
C PRO A 221 2.42 16.96 8.77
N GLN A 222 3.37 16.27 8.13
CA GLN A 222 3.96 16.70 6.85
C GLN A 222 2.90 16.78 5.75
N ILE A 223 1.94 15.84 5.75
CA ILE A 223 0.85 15.80 4.77
C ILE A 223 -0.15 16.94 5.01
N GLN A 224 -0.45 17.24 6.27
CA GLN A 224 -1.34 18.33 6.64
C GLN A 224 -0.72 19.70 6.29
N ASP A 225 0.57 19.87 6.57
CA ASP A 225 1.34 21.07 6.23
C ASP A 225 1.41 21.27 4.72
N PHE A 226 1.64 20.20 3.94
CA PHE A 226 1.56 20.23 2.49
C PHE A 226 0.21 20.78 2.03
N LEU A 227 -0.90 20.22 2.51
CA LEU A 227 -2.22 20.67 2.09
C LEU A 227 -2.45 22.12 2.48
N GLN A 228 -2.12 22.52 3.71
CA GLN A 228 -2.34 23.88 4.18
C GLN A 228 -1.55 24.91 3.36
N ARG A 229 -0.26 24.65 3.10
CA ARG A 229 0.57 25.55 2.26
C ARG A 229 -0.03 25.71 0.87
N TRP A 230 -0.46 24.61 0.24
CA TRP A 230 -1.02 24.67 -1.10
C TRP A 230 -2.41 25.29 -1.16
N LEU A 231 -3.26 25.08 -0.14
CA LEU A 231 -4.57 25.75 -0.08
C LEU A 231 -4.47 27.27 0.13
N GLN A 232 -3.35 27.77 0.66
CA GLN A 232 -3.08 29.21 0.75
C GLN A 232 -2.59 29.79 -0.59
N ARG A 233 -1.88 29.00 -1.39
CA ARG A 233 -1.30 29.43 -2.68
C ARG A 233 -2.26 29.26 -3.86
N LEU A 234 -3.06 28.19 -3.84
CA LEU A 234 -4.01 27.88 -4.90
C LEU A 234 -5.34 28.58 -4.64
N PRO A 235 -6.07 28.97 -5.70
CA PRO A 235 -7.46 29.35 -5.56
C PRO A 235 -8.23 28.16 -4.96
N PHE A 236 -8.83 28.36 -3.79
CA PHE A 236 -9.71 27.41 -3.13
C PHE A 236 -11.16 27.97 -3.13
N PRO A 237 -12.21 27.13 -3.26
CA PRO A 237 -13.58 27.63 -3.22
C PRO A 237 -13.96 28.32 -1.91
N LEU A 238 -13.32 27.92 -0.79
CA LEU A 238 -13.55 28.49 0.54
C LEU A 238 -12.36 29.38 0.93
N GLU A 239 -12.65 30.63 1.29
CA GLU A 239 -11.66 31.61 1.69
C GLU A 239 -11.10 31.30 3.09
N LEU A 240 -10.03 32.00 3.49
CA LEU A 240 -9.40 31.81 4.80
C LEU A 240 -10.40 32.00 5.96
N LYS A 241 -11.30 32.99 5.85
CA LYS A 241 -12.37 33.26 6.83
C LYS A 241 -13.32 32.06 6.99
N ASP A 242 -13.61 31.35 5.90
CA ASP A 242 -14.50 30.17 5.93
C ASP A 242 -13.79 29.01 6.63
N GLN A 243 -12.49 28.85 6.36
CA GLN A 243 -11.67 27.83 7.00
C GLN A 243 -11.55 28.06 8.51
N GLN A 244 -11.32 29.32 8.94
CA GLN A 244 -11.28 29.72 10.34
C GLN A 244 -12.63 29.53 11.05
N ALA A 245 -13.75 29.67 10.34
CA ALA A 245 -15.09 29.38 10.85
C ALA A 245 -15.43 27.88 10.94
N GLY A 246 -14.45 26.98 10.72
CA GLY A 246 -14.62 25.53 10.85
C GLY A 246 -14.91 24.79 9.54
N TYR A 247 -14.84 25.47 8.39
CA TYR A 247 -15.00 24.85 7.06
C TYR A 247 -13.66 24.44 6.42
N ALA A 248 -12.61 24.27 7.22
CA ALA A 248 -11.34 23.71 6.75
C ALA A 248 -11.50 22.24 6.31
N PRO A 249 -10.90 21.83 5.18
CA PRO A 249 -10.99 20.44 4.72
C PRO A 249 -10.18 19.50 5.62
N ARG A 250 -10.71 18.29 5.83
CA ARG A 250 -10.02 17.18 6.50
C ARG A 250 -9.66 16.10 5.51
N LEU A 251 -8.56 15.41 5.78
CA LEU A 251 -8.04 14.34 4.93
C LEU A 251 -8.45 12.95 5.43
N SER A 252 -8.75 12.08 4.47
CA SER A 252 -8.97 10.65 4.67
C SER A 252 -8.24 9.84 3.61
N ILE A 253 -7.79 8.65 3.98
CA ILE A 253 -7.04 7.74 3.14
C ILE A 253 -8.01 7.07 2.17
N TRP A 254 -7.79 7.29 0.88
CA TRP A 254 -8.51 6.62 -0.20
C TRP A 254 -7.78 5.35 -0.62
N GLN A 255 -6.49 5.48 -0.91
CA GLN A 255 -5.60 4.37 -1.26
C GLN A 255 -4.21 4.68 -0.72
N LEU A 256 -3.55 3.66 -0.22
CA LEU A 256 -2.23 3.74 0.39
C LEU A 256 -1.38 2.59 -0.14
N GLU A 257 -0.24 2.90 -0.75
CA GLU A 257 0.76 1.93 -1.17
C GLU A 257 1.97 2.02 -0.23
N PHE A 258 2.48 0.88 0.21
CA PHE A 258 3.66 0.77 1.05
C PHE A 258 4.57 -0.30 0.49
N SER A 259 5.82 0.06 0.23
CA SER A 259 6.78 -0.83 -0.43
C SER A 259 7.97 -1.15 0.45
N LEU A 260 8.41 -2.39 0.41
CA LEU A 260 9.72 -2.87 0.83
C LEU A 260 10.51 -3.18 -0.45
N THR A 261 11.65 -2.51 -0.64
CA THR A 261 12.54 -2.72 -1.79
C THR A 261 13.89 -3.24 -1.33
N GLN A 262 14.30 -4.39 -1.84
CA GLN A 262 15.59 -5.03 -1.59
C GLN A 262 16.42 -5.04 -2.88
N VAL A 263 17.54 -4.31 -2.88
CA VAL A 263 18.43 -4.16 -4.03
C VAL A 263 19.47 -5.25 -4.01
N PHE A 264 19.56 -6.03 -5.09
CA PHE A 264 20.58 -7.07 -5.24
C PHE A 264 21.93 -6.46 -5.68
N ASP A 265 23.03 -7.04 -5.21
CA ASP A 265 24.39 -6.74 -5.66
C ASP A 265 24.58 -7.02 -7.17
N ARG A 266 23.91 -8.05 -7.70
CA ARG A 266 23.93 -8.46 -9.11
C ARG A 266 22.54 -8.86 -9.60
N PRO A 267 22.18 -8.54 -10.87
CA PRO A 267 20.91 -8.94 -11.46
C PRO A 267 20.62 -10.45 -11.44
N VAL A 268 21.66 -11.29 -11.50
CA VAL A 268 21.51 -12.76 -11.52
C VAL A 268 20.89 -13.29 -10.24
N HIS A 269 21.27 -12.77 -9.07
CA HIS A 269 20.73 -13.19 -7.78
C HIS A 269 19.26 -12.82 -7.62
N GLY A 270 18.84 -11.68 -8.18
CA GLY A 270 17.42 -11.35 -8.26
C GLY A 270 16.62 -12.31 -9.15
N ARG A 271 17.20 -12.80 -10.26
CA ARG A 271 16.54 -13.80 -11.12
C ARG A 271 16.44 -15.14 -10.40
N GLU A 272 17.53 -15.60 -9.79
CA GLU A 272 17.55 -16.83 -8.97
C GLU A 272 16.50 -16.77 -7.86
N PHE A 273 16.38 -15.62 -7.18
CA PHE A 273 15.34 -15.39 -6.17
C PHE A 273 13.93 -15.59 -6.74
N PHE A 274 13.59 -14.93 -7.85
CA PHE A 274 12.24 -15.05 -8.42
C PHE A 274 11.93 -16.44 -8.99
N GLU A 275 12.92 -17.13 -9.55
CA GLU A 275 12.77 -18.52 -9.99
C GLU A 275 12.41 -19.45 -8.82
N GLU A 276 13.09 -19.29 -7.70
CA GLU A 276 12.88 -20.08 -6.50
C GLU A 276 11.58 -19.72 -5.77
N VAL A 277 11.24 -18.43 -5.65
CA VAL A 277 9.96 -17.98 -5.08
C VAL A 277 8.79 -18.58 -5.84
N ILE A 278 8.81 -18.49 -7.17
CA ILE A 278 7.70 -18.98 -8.01
C ILE A 278 7.58 -20.50 -7.94
N ARG A 279 8.68 -21.22 -7.85
CA ARG A 279 8.65 -22.69 -7.75
C ARG A 279 7.93 -23.15 -6.48
N GLU A 280 8.16 -22.47 -5.35
CA GLU A 280 7.69 -22.95 -4.04
C GLU A 280 6.41 -22.27 -3.52
N ASN A 281 6.04 -21.08 -4.03
CA ASN A 281 5.03 -20.22 -3.39
C ASN A 281 3.76 -19.97 -4.22
N LEU A 282 3.43 -20.89 -5.14
CA LEU A 282 2.23 -20.79 -5.98
C LEU A 282 0.91 -20.84 -5.20
N ASP A 283 0.89 -21.47 -4.04
CA ASP A 283 -0.31 -21.77 -3.26
C ASP A 283 -0.56 -20.77 -2.11
N LEU A 284 0.26 -19.71 -1.98
CA LEU A 284 0.18 -18.76 -0.86
C LEU A 284 -1.20 -18.06 -0.71
N GLY A 285 -2.02 -18.05 -1.76
CA GLY A 285 -3.34 -17.43 -1.81
C GLY A 285 -4.45 -18.34 -1.35
N ARG A 286 -4.14 -19.59 -0.97
CA ARG A 286 -5.10 -20.49 -0.31
C ARG A 286 -5.48 -19.93 1.06
N PRO A 287 -6.74 -20.06 1.51
CA PRO A 287 -7.21 -19.45 2.74
C PRO A 287 -6.34 -19.74 3.97
N ASP A 288 -5.82 -20.96 4.14
CA ASP A 288 -4.93 -21.37 5.23
C ASP A 288 -3.55 -20.69 5.19
N ARG A 289 -2.99 -20.46 3.99
CA ARG A 289 -1.70 -19.77 3.79
C ARG A 289 -1.82 -18.25 3.94
N VAL A 290 -2.92 -17.66 3.48
CA VAL A 290 -3.20 -16.22 3.63
C VAL A 290 -3.28 -15.83 5.12
N GLN A 291 -3.74 -16.72 6.00
CA GLN A 291 -3.75 -16.44 7.45
C GLN A 291 -2.34 -16.17 8.00
N LEU A 292 -1.31 -16.81 7.46
CA LEU A 292 0.08 -16.64 7.90
C LEU A 292 0.60 -15.23 7.55
N ILE A 293 0.26 -14.73 6.36
CA ILE A 293 0.71 -13.42 5.87
C ILE A 293 -0.05 -12.27 6.57
N PHE A 294 -1.35 -12.45 6.80
CA PHE A 294 -2.22 -11.39 7.32
C PHE A 294 -2.50 -11.48 8.82
N GLU A 295 -2.13 -12.58 9.47
CA GLU A 295 -2.33 -12.86 10.90
C GLU A 295 -3.79 -12.66 11.34
N ARG A 296 -4.73 -13.20 10.53
CA ARG A 296 -6.16 -13.13 10.81
C ARG A 296 -6.82 -14.47 10.53
N PRO A 297 -7.72 -14.95 11.41
CA PRO A 297 -8.44 -16.19 11.17
C PRO A 297 -9.35 -16.04 9.94
N ILE A 298 -9.18 -16.92 8.96
CA ILE A 298 -10.04 -17.00 7.77
C ILE A 298 -10.90 -18.25 7.91
N THR A 299 -12.17 -18.05 8.22
CA THR A 299 -13.20 -19.11 8.29
C THR A 299 -14.05 -19.13 7.03
N ARG A 300 -14.87 -20.18 6.83
CA ARG A 300 -15.88 -20.25 5.74
C ARG A 300 -16.84 -19.05 5.71
N ARG A 301 -17.01 -18.34 6.84
CA ARG A 301 -17.87 -17.15 6.96
C ARG A 301 -17.15 -15.85 6.64
N THR A 302 -15.85 -15.87 6.36
CA THR A 302 -15.06 -14.65 6.09
C THR A 302 -15.36 -14.16 4.68
N PRO A 303 -16.03 -13.01 4.51
CA PRO A 303 -16.36 -12.51 3.17
C PRO A 303 -15.11 -11.95 2.50
N GLY A 304 -15.04 -12.10 1.17
CA GLY A 304 -13.96 -11.54 0.33
C GLY A 304 -13.34 -12.58 -0.60
N LYS A 305 -12.46 -12.11 -1.48
CA LYS A 305 -11.67 -12.95 -2.37
C LYS A 305 -10.25 -13.09 -1.82
N PHE A 306 -9.73 -14.32 -1.86
CA PHE A 306 -8.35 -14.68 -1.55
C PHE A 306 -7.80 -15.42 -2.77
N ALA A 307 -6.66 -14.98 -3.31
CA ALA A 307 -6.11 -15.57 -4.53
C ALA A 307 -4.62 -15.26 -4.67
N THR A 308 -3.86 -16.21 -5.23
CA THR A 308 -2.54 -15.96 -5.82
C THR A 308 -2.69 -15.78 -7.32
N ARG A 309 -1.94 -14.85 -7.91
CA ARG A 309 -1.77 -14.76 -9.36
C ARG A 309 -0.30 -14.58 -9.70
N ILE A 310 0.15 -15.24 -10.75
CA ILE A 310 1.41 -14.91 -11.41
C ILE A 310 1.09 -14.14 -12.66
N LEU A 311 1.66 -12.95 -12.78
CA LEU A 311 1.61 -12.16 -14.00
C LEU A 311 3.02 -12.10 -14.59
N THR A 312 3.17 -12.53 -15.83
CA THR A 312 4.42 -12.43 -16.58
C THR A 312 4.34 -11.26 -17.55
N HIS A 313 5.25 -10.29 -17.41
CA HIS A 313 5.49 -9.26 -18.41
C HIS A 313 6.86 -9.53 -19.06
N GLY A 314 6.84 -10.16 -20.23
CA GLY A 314 8.06 -10.69 -20.84
C GLY A 314 8.64 -11.81 -19.99
N VAL A 315 9.90 -11.67 -19.59
CA VAL A 315 10.65 -12.66 -18.78
C VAL A 315 10.66 -12.35 -17.28
N ALA A 316 10.04 -11.25 -16.83
CA ALA A 316 9.99 -10.85 -15.44
C ALA A 316 8.64 -11.26 -14.82
N PRO A 317 8.62 -12.29 -13.95
CA PRO A 317 7.40 -12.68 -13.29
C PRO A 317 7.10 -11.76 -12.10
N SER A 318 5.82 -11.65 -11.77
CA SER A 318 5.33 -10.95 -10.59
C SER A 318 4.31 -11.81 -9.86
N LEU A 319 4.46 -11.89 -8.54
CA LEU A 319 3.61 -12.66 -7.64
C LEU A 319 2.62 -11.70 -6.98
N HIS A 320 1.34 -12.02 -7.04
CA HIS A 320 0.27 -11.23 -6.44
C HIS A 320 -0.51 -12.05 -5.45
N ILE A 321 -0.81 -11.49 -4.28
CA ILE A 321 -1.80 -12.00 -3.35
C ILE A 321 -2.81 -10.93 -3.00
N SER A 322 -4.08 -11.26 -3.23
CA SER A 322 -5.19 -10.41 -2.85
C SER A 322 -5.82 -10.88 -1.54
N TYR A 323 -6.03 -9.94 -0.60
CA TYR A 323 -6.81 -10.11 0.63
C TYR A 323 -7.91 -9.05 0.68
N LYS A 324 -9.17 -9.42 0.41
CA LYS A 324 -10.28 -8.46 0.28
C LYS A 324 -9.94 -7.34 -0.72
N SER A 325 -9.88 -6.07 -0.30
CA SER A 325 -9.50 -4.92 -1.14
C SER A 325 -8.01 -4.57 -1.05
N PHE A 326 -7.22 -5.37 -0.35
CA PHE A 326 -5.77 -5.26 -0.31
C PHE A 326 -5.13 -6.14 -1.39
N ASP A 327 -4.13 -5.62 -2.08
CA ASP A 327 -3.32 -6.38 -3.03
C ASP A 327 -1.84 -6.25 -2.64
N LEU A 328 -1.18 -7.39 -2.48
CA LEU A 328 0.25 -7.49 -2.25
C LEU A 328 0.90 -7.97 -3.53
N LYS A 329 1.93 -7.27 -3.99
CA LYS A 329 2.65 -7.58 -5.21
C LYS A 329 4.14 -7.67 -4.95
N GLN A 330 4.77 -8.75 -5.39
CA GLN A 330 6.22 -8.87 -5.44
C GLN A 330 6.71 -8.98 -6.90
N TYR A 331 7.71 -8.20 -7.29
CA TYR A 331 8.23 -8.18 -8.66
C TYR A 331 9.68 -7.70 -8.77
N PHE A 332 10.34 -8.07 -9.87
CA PHE A 332 11.72 -7.68 -10.13
C PHE A 332 11.79 -6.31 -10.83
N LYS A 333 12.10 -5.27 -10.07
CA LYS A 333 12.14 -3.89 -10.52
C LYS A 333 13.46 -3.60 -11.24
N GLU A 334 13.35 -3.21 -12.51
CA GLU A 334 14.45 -2.79 -13.40
C GLU A 334 15.61 -3.80 -13.51
N GLY A 335 15.35 -5.08 -13.20
CA GLY A 335 16.40 -6.09 -13.18
C GLY A 335 17.42 -5.91 -12.04
N ARG A 336 17.08 -5.14 -10.99
CA ARG A 336 18.01 -4.76 -9.92
C ARG A 336 17.49 -5.01 -8.51
N ALA A 337 16.19 -4.92 -8.28
CA ALA A 337 15.63 -4.99 -6.93
C ALA A 337 14.36 -5.84 -6.87
N ALA A 338 14.21 -6.63 -5.80
CA ALA A 338 12.92 -7.22 -5.45
C ALA A 338 12.10 -6.16 -4.73
N ARG A 339 10.90 -5.86 -5.24
CA ARG A 339 9.96 -4.97 -4.57
C ARG A 339 8.73 -5.74 -4.14
N THR A 340 8.46 -5.73 -2.84
CA THR A 340 7.21 -6.19 -2.21
C THR A 340 6.37 -4.98 -1.86
N GLU A 341 5.21 -4.82 -2.49
CA GLU A 341 4.37 -3.62 -2.42
C GLU A 341 2.94 -3.98 -2.04
N GLY A 342 2.47 -3.45 -0.92
CA GLY A 342 1.11 -3.64 -0.43
C GLY A 342 0.24 -2.42 -0.72
N THR A 343 -0.90 -2.62 -1.38
CA THR A 343 -1.89 -1.58 -1.70
C THR A 343 -3.14 -1.74 -0.85
N ILE A 344 -3.38 -0.82 0.08
CA ILE A 344 -4.61 -0.74 0.88
C ILE A 344 -5.61 0.18 0.18
N ASN A 345 -6.65 -0.40 -0.44
CA ASN A 345 -7.77 0.36 -1.01
C ASN A 345 -8.91 0.62 0.00
N ASN A 346 -8.97 -0.18 1.08
CA ASN A 346 -9.95 -0.01 2.13
C ASN A 346 -9.37 -0.32 3.52
N PRO A 347 -9.02 0.71 4.32
CA PRO A 347 -8.52 0.52 5.69
C PRO A 347 -9.44 -0.31 6.61
N LEU A 348 -10.74 -0.32 6.35
CA LEU A 348 -11.73 -1.08 7.14
C LEU A 348 -11.56 -2.59 7.00
N ASP A 349 -10.91 -3.08 5.95
CA ASP A 349 -10.60 -4.51 5.79
C ASP A 349 -9.70 -5.01 6.94
N PHE A 350 -8.93 -4.08 7.52
CA PHE A 350 -8.07 -4.25 8.69
C PHE A 350 -8.70 -3.73 9.99
N GLY A 351 -9.97 -3.32 10.00
CA GLY A 351 -10.62 -2.76 11.20
C GLY A 351 -10.14 -1.34 11.57
N VAL A 352 -9.50 -0.64 10.63
CA VAL A 352 -8.93 0.70 10.86
C VAL A 352 -9.76 1.75 10.12
N GLY A 353 -10.09 2.86 10.79
CA GLY A 353 -10.81 3.96 10.15
C GLY A 353 -9.99 4.67 9.05
N LYS A 354 -10.66 5.43 8.17
CA LYS A 354 -10.00 6.10 7.03
C LYS A 354 -9.35 7.45 7.35
N ALA A 355 -9.50 7.99 8.56
CA ALA A 355 -8.96 9.31 8.89
C ALA A 355 -7.43 9.33 8.79
N LEU A 356 -6.83 10.45 8.36
CA LEU A 356 -5.38 10.57 8.19
C LEU A 356 -4.57 10.22 9.45
N LYS A 357 -5.12 10.49 10.65
CA LYS A 357 -4.50 10.13 11.93
C LYS A 357 -4.17 8.64 12.07
N ASN A 358 -4.83 7.77 11.31
CA ASN A 358 -4.61 6.32 11.33
C ASN A 358 -3.47 5.88 10.40
N LEU A 359 -2.86 6.78 9.62
CA LEU A 359 -1.77 6.47 8.71
C LEU A 359 -0.60 5.73 9.39
N PRO A 360 -0.11 6.11 10.59
CA PRO A 360 1.00 5.40 11.22
C PRO A 360 0.67 3.92 11.52
N HIS A 361 -0.56 3.64 11.94
CA HIS A 361 -0.99 2.27 12.21
C HIS A 361 -1.10 1.45 10.91
N LEU A 362 -1.58 2.05 9.82
CA LEU A 362 -1.62 1.40 8.51
C LEU A 362 -0.21 1.15 7.95
N LYS A 363 0.75 2.07 8.14
CA LYS A 363 2.18 1.85 7.81
C LYS A 363 2.69 0.59 8.53
N GLN A 364 2.41 0.47 9.83
CA GLN A 364 2.85 -0.69 10.62
C GLN A 364 2.23 -1.99 10.13
N ILE A 365 0.93 -2.00 9.82
CA ILE A 365 0.26 -3.19 9.26
C ILE A 365 0.91 -3.61 7.94
N SER A 366 1.12 -2.67 7.02
CA SER A 366 1.76 -2.96 5.74
C SER A 366 3.19 -3.46 5.89
N ARG A 367 3.99 -2.83 6.77
CA ARG A 367 5.33 -3.28 7.13
C ARG A 367 5.31 -4.74 7.62
N ASN A 368 4.47 -5.04 8.62
CA ASN A 368 4.37 -6.40 9.15
C ASN A 368 3.95 -7.42 8.08
N ILE A 369 3.02 -7.06 7.19
CA ILE A 369 2.61 -7.93 6.06
C ILE A 369 3.79 -8.19 5.12
N ASN A 370 4.57 -7.16 4.75
CA ASN A 370 5.73 -7.31 3.88
C ASN A 370 6.82 -8.17 4.52
N HIS A 371 7.08 -8.02 5.83
CA HIS A 371 8.04 -8.86 6.55
C HIS A 371 7.57 -10.32 6.64
N ARG A 372 6.31 -10.56 7.03
CA ARG A 372 5.76 -11.93 7.09
C ARG A 372 5.74 -12.62 5.73
N TRP A 373 5.53 -11.87 4.65
CA TRP A 373 5.66 -12.40 3.30
C TRP A 373 7.05 -12.99 3.07
N LEU A 374 8.10 -12.20 3.33
CA LEU A 374 9.49 -12.64 3.16
C LEU A 374 9.86 -13.78 4.11
N GLU A 375 9.33 -13.78 5.34
CA GLU A 375 9.51 -14.88 6.30
C GLU A 375 8.92 -16.19 5.77
N VAL A 376 7.71 -16.16 5.21
CA VAL A 376 7.08 -17.34 4.60
C VAL A 376 7.88 -17.84 3.39
N GLU A 377 8.36 -16.94 2.53
CA GLU A 377 9.21 -17.30 1.39
C GLU A 377 10.51 -17.98 1.85
N ARG A 378 11.17 -17.43 2.88
CA ARG A 378 12.37 -18.03 3.48
C ARG A 378 12.08 -19.43 4.06
N ALA A 379 10.98 -19.58 4.80
CA ALA A 379 10.62 -20.84 5.44
C ALA A 379 10.24 -21.93 4.43
N SER A 380 9.67 -21.56 3.26
CA SER A 380 9.24 -22.52 2.23
C SER A 380 10.39 -23.40 1.71
N GLN A 381 11.64 -22.92 1.75
CA GLN A 381 12.81 -23.65 1.25
C GLN A 381 13.63 -24.35 2.32
N ASP A 382 13.47 -23.98 3.58
CA ASP A 382 14.15 -24.63 4.71
C ASP A 382 13.62 -26.07 4.96
N CYS A 383 12.55 -26.49 4.27
CA CYS A 383 12.09 -27.88 4.27
C CYS A 383 12.92 -28.83 3.39
N ARG A 384 13.92 -28.33 2.65
CA ARG A 384 14.81 -29.17 1.83
C ARG A 384 16.00 -29.65 2.66
N PHE A 385 16.06 -30.95 2.92
CA PHE A 385 17.31 -31.55 3.39
C PHE A 385 18.38 -31.39 2.31
N SER A 386 19.53 -30.82 2.66
CA SER A 386 20.71 -30.92 1.79
C SER A 386 21.03 -32.40 1.56
N GLN A 387 21.66 -32.75 0.43
CA GLN A 387 22.05 -34.14 0.18
C GLN A 387 22.93 -34.69 1.31
N GLN A 388 23.83 -33.88 1.88
CA GLN A 388 24.65 -34.26 3.04
C GLN A 388 23.82 -34.44 4.32
N SER A 389 22.83 -33.59 4.57
CA SER A 389 21.93 -33.72 5.73
C SER A 389 21.08 -34.97 5.62
N LEU A 390 20.54 -35.24 4.41
CA LEU A 390 19.77 -36.44 4.12
C LEU A 390 20.63 -37.69 4.25
N GLN A 391 21.85 -37.66 3.71
CA GLN A 391 22.81 -38.74 3.82
C GLN A 391 23.20 -39.01 5.28
N ARG A 392 23.45 -37.97 6.08
CA ARG A 392 23.70 -38.10 7.52
C ARG A 392 22.53 -38.73 8.28
N LEU A 393 21.29 -38.46 7.87
CA LEU A 393 20.11 -39.10 8.48
C LEU A 393 19.97 -40.57 8.06
N LEU A 394 20.37 -40.91 6.83
CA LEU A 394 20.29 -42.26 6.27
C LEU A 394 21.44 -43.17 6.74
N GLU A 395 22.59 -42.60 7.08
CA GLU A 395 23.77 -43.32 7.55
C GLU A 395 23.72 -43.60 9.06
N PRO A 396 24.24 -44.74 9.54
CA PRO A 396 24.41 -44.98 10.96
C PRO A 396 25.37 -43.95 11.57
N THR A 397 24.99 -43.37 12.71
CA THR A 397 25.83 -42.41 13.45
C THR A 397 26.34 -43.01 14.75
N VAL A 398 27.45 -42.49 15.26
CA VAL A 398 27.96 -42.81 16.59
C VAL A 398 27.82 -41.56 17.46
N THR A 399 27.19 -41.67 18.62
CA THR A 399 27.07 -40.56 19.58
C THR A 399 28.45 -40.22 20.16
N PRO A 400 28.64 -39.01 20.75
CA PRO A 400 29.90 -38.63 21.40
C PRO A 400 30.38 -39.66 22.44
N ASP A 401 29.45 -40.38 23.05
CA ASP A 401 29.70 -41.42 24.06
C ASP A 401 29.95 -42.82 23.48
N GLY A 402 30.12 -42.93 22.15
CA GLY A 402 30.45 -44.18 21.46
C GLY A 402 29.26 -45.09 21.13
N GLN A 403 28.02 -44.68 21.39
CA GLN A 403 26.84 -45.51 21.09
C GLN A 403 26.43 -45.41 19.62
N LYS A 404 26.16 -46.54 18.98
CA LYS A 404 25.71 -46.60 17.59
C LYS A 404 24.21 -46.35 17.50
N ALA A 405 23.80 -45.35 16.73
CA ALA A 405 22.42 -45.11 16.34
C ALA A 405 22.23 -45.53 14.86
N PRO A 406 21.22 -46.37 14.54
CA PRO A 406 20.96 -46.76 13.17
C PRO A 406 20.43 -45.58 12.35
N GLY A 407 20.80 -45.52 11.07
CA GLY A 407 20.27 -44.53 10.15
C GLY A 407 18.76 -44.67 9.93
N LEU A 408 18.08 -43.54 9.76
CA LEU A 408 16.65 -43.45 9.51
C LEU A 408 16.36 -43.71 8.03
N LYS A 409 16.10 -44.98 7.69
CA LYS A 409 15.74 -45.40 6.33
C LYS A 409 14.33 -44.91 5.96
N PHE A 410 14.25 -43.76 5.29
CA PHE A 410 12.99 -43.23 4.78
C PHE A 410 12.28 -44.24 3.86
N GLY A 411 10.96 -44.38 4.03
CA GLY A 411 10.15 -45.40 3.34
C GLY A 411 10.00 -46.72 4.09
N GLN A 412 10.79 -46.98 5.16
CA GLN A 412 10.49 -48.12 6.04
C GLN A 412 9.20 -47.84 6.85
N PRO A 413 8.25 -48.79 6.93
CA PRO A 413 6.96 -48.58 7.59
C PRO A 413 7.09 -48.02 9.01
N ARG A 414 8.03 -48.56 9.81
CA ARG A 414 8.25 -48.12 11.20
C ARG A 414 8.80 -46.69 11.30
N VAL A 415 9.67 -46.28 10.38
CA VAL A 415 10.21 -44.91 10.34
C VAL A 415 9.11 -43.94 9.92
N MET A 416 8.29 -44.31 8.93
CA MET A 416 7.15 -43.49 8.50
C MET A 416 6.10 -43.34 9.62
N ALA A 417 5.80 -44.41 10.35
CA ALA A 417 4.91 -44.39 11.51
C ALA A 417 5.46 -43.51 12.65
N LEU A 418 6.77 -43.56 12.91
CA LEU A 418 7.43 -42.67 13.88
C LEU A 418 7.31 -41.20 13.49
N LEU A 419 7.61 -40.85 12.25
CA LEU A 419 7.50 -39.48 11.75
C LEU A 419 6.05 -38.98 11.78
N ALA A 420 5.09 -39.83 11.40
CA ALA A 420 3.67 -39.52 11.49
C ALA A 420 3.23 -39.28 12.94
N ALA A 421 3.65 -40.13 13.89
CA ALA A 421 3.35 -39.97 15.31
C ALA A 421 3.89 -38.64 15.87
N LEU A 422 5.10 -38.23 15.47
CA LEU A 422 5.68 -36.95 15.86
C LEU A 422 4.90 -35.75 15.27
N CYS A 423 4.31 -35.91 14.09
CA CYS A 423 3.48 -34.88 13.44
C CYS A 423 2.04 -34.80 13.99
N LEU A 424 1.62 -35.70 14.88
CA LEU A 424 0.29 -35.63 15.51
C LEU A 424 0.20 -34.52 16.56
N PHE A 425 1.32 -33.88 16.93
CA PHE A 425 1.43 -32.82 17.93
C PHE A 425 0.86 -33.18 19.33
N LEU A 426 0.58 -34.46 19.58
CA LEU A 426 0.00 -34.96 20.84
C LEU A 426 0.94 -34.83 22.05
N THR A 427 2.22 -34.54 21.80
CA THR A 427 3.32 -34.57 22.78
C THR A 427 3.95 -33.20 23.03
N LEU A 428 3.32 -32.11 22.56
CA LEU A 428 3.72 -30.74 22.86
C LEU A 428 2.73 -30.11 23.86
N PRO A 429 3.16 -29.26 24.82
CA PRO A 429 4.49 -28.70 25.02
C PRO A 429 5.33 -29.38 26.12
N ALA A 430 4.78 -30.36 26.83
CA ALA A 430 5.43 -31.01 27.98
C ALA A 430 6.52 -32.04 27.60
N GLY A 431 6.76 -32.25 26.30
CA GLY A 431 7.64 -33.28 25.78
C GLY A 431 7.01 -34.68 25.80
N PHE A 432 7.81 -35.69 25.50
CA PHE A 432 7.36 -37.09 25.49
C PHE A 432 8.39 -38.03 26.07
N ARG A 433 7.88 -39.13 26.63
CA ARG A 433 8.66 -40.31 26.97
C ARG A 433 8.58 -41.32 25.83
N ASN A 434 9.62 -42.14 25.70
CA ASN A 434 9.69 -43.20 24.68
C ASN A 434 8.46 -44.13 24.72
N ALA A 435 7.98 -44.47 25.92
CA ALA A 435 6.79 -45.31 26.12
C ALA A 435 5.52 -44.72 25.48
N GLN A 436 5.34 -43.40 25.56
CA GLN A 436 4.17 -42.72 24.97
C GLN A 436 4.25 -42.73 23.45
N LEU A 437 5.43 -42.46 22.89
CA LEU A 437 5.63 -42.47 21.44
C LEU A 437 5.49 -43.88 20.85
N ARG A 438 5.94 -44.92 21.56
CA ARG A 438 5.79 -46.32 21.14
C ARG A 438 4.35 -46.76 20.93
N GLN A 439 3.43 -46.34 21.82
CA GLN A 439 2.01 -46.67 21.69
C GLN A 439 1.43 -46.13 20.37
N HIS A 440 1.75 -44.88 20.02
CA HIS A 440 1.29 -44.27 18.78
C HIS A 440 1.93 -44.90 17.54
N VAL A 441 3.22 -45.24 17.60
CA VAL A 441 3.90 -45.92 16.49
C VAL A 441 3.34 -47.33 16.27
N ALA A 442 3.07 -48.08 17.32
CA ALA A 442 2.45 -49.41 17.23
C ALA A 442 1.04 -49.32 16.62
N ALA A 443 0.21 -48.37 17.08
CA ALA A 443 -1.13 -48.13 16.53
C ALA A 443 -1.08 -47.78 15.03
N LEU A 444 -0.15 -46.91 14.60
CA LEU A 444 0.04 -46.55 13.19
C LEU A 444 0.57 -47.70 12.33
N LEU A 445 1.20 -48.71 12.94
CA LEU A 445 1.66 -49.94 12.30
C LEU A 445 0.63 -51.07 12.35
N GLY A 446 -0.50 -50.87 13.03
CA GLY A 446 -1.52 -51.90 13.26
C GLY A 446 -1.04 -53.05 14.16
N ARG A 447 -0.17 -52.77 15.14
CA ARG A 447 0.40 -53.74 16.08
C ARG A 447 0.05 -53.40 17.54
N ASP A 448 0.13 -54.39 18.41
CA ASP A 448 -0.01 -54.18 19.85
C ASP A 448 1.23 -53.40 20.38
N PRO A 449 1.06 -52.37 21.24
CA PRO A 449 2.19 -51.68 21.87
C PRO A 449 3.15 -52.56 22.68
N ALA A 450 2.75 -53.79 23.02
CA ALA A 450 3.57 -54.77 23.74
C ALA A 450 4.49 -55.61 22.84
N ASP A 451 4.28 -55.59 21.51
CA ASP A 451 5.10 -56.25 20.49
C ASP A 451 6.27 -55.37 19.99
#